data_AF-A0A5P9HHW9-F1
#
_entry.id   AF-A0A5P9HHW9-F1
#
_cell.length_a   1.000
_cell.length_b   1.000
_cell.length_c   1.000
_cell.angle_alpha   90.00
_cell.angle_beta   90.00
_cell.angle_gamma   90.00
#
_symmetry.space_group_name_H-M   'P 1'
#
loop_
_entity.id
_entity.type
_entity.pdbx_description
1 polymer ?
#
loop_
_entity_poly.entity_id
_entity_poly.type
_entity_poly.pdbx_seq_one_letter_code
_entity_poly.pdbx_strand_id
1 'polypeptide(L)' 'MRKIYEYISIDEKKEVVEKLKVDLKELEQELNQNKDSFSNFICEILYSTRDKWHLEIEELENEIKS' A
#
# COMPACT_ATOMS: atom_id res chain seq x y z
N MET A 1 -10.30 -1.64 6.14
CA MET A 1 -10.03 -3.05 5.81
C MET A 1 -10.94 -3.66 4.72
N ARG A 2 -10.36 -4.35 3.74
CA ARG A 2 -11.12 -5.19 2.79
C ARG A 2 -11.60 -6.46 3.49
N LYS A 3 -12.85 -6.86 3.28
CA LYS A 3 -13.43 -8.08 3.89
C LYS A 3 -12.66 -9.36 3.57
N ILE A 4 -11.89 -9.38 2.48
CA ILE A 4 -11.11 -10.57 2.08
C ILE A 4 -10.07 -10.97 3.14
N TYR A 5 -9.55 -10.01 3.92
CA TYR A 5 -8.54 -10.30 4.94
C TYR A 5 -9.09 -11.02 6.17
N GLU A 6 -10.41 -10.97 6.39
CA GLU A 6 -11.07 -11.72 7.47
C GLU A 6 -11.03 -13.24 7.24
N TYR A 7 -10.78 -13.67 6.00
CA TYR A 7 -10.86 -15.06 5.58
C TYR A 7 -9.51 -15.71 5.26
N ILE A 8 -8.40 -14.96 5.39
CA ILE A 8 -7.04 -15.48 5.13
C ILE A 8 -6.27 -15.67 6.44
N SER A 9 -5.35 -16.62 6.43
CA SER A 9 -4.48 -16.92 7.56
C SER A 9 -3.50 -15.80 7.88
N ILE A 10 -2.94 -15.79 9.09
CA ILE A 10 -1.92 -14.82 9.51
C ILE A 10 -0.70 -14.84 8.58
N ASP A 11 -0.30 -16.02 8.09
CA ASP A 11 0.85 -16.14 7.19
C ASP A 11 0.54 -15.57 5.80
N GLU A 12 -0.69 -15.77 5.28
CA GLU A 12 -1.15 -15.10 4.06
C GLU A 12 -1.23 -13.57 4.24
N LYS A 13 -1.65 -13.09 5.42
CA LYS A 13 -1.62 -11.65 5.72
C LYS A 13 -0.20 -11.08 5.67
N LYS A 14 0.79 -11.81 6.21
CA LYS A 14 2.20 -11.39 6.12
C LYS A 14 2.70 -11.33 4.68
N GLU A 15 2.35 -12.32 3.85
CA GLU A 15 2.71 -12.28 2.43
C GLU A 15 2.08 -11.09 1.70
N VAL A 16 0.82 -10.76 2.00
CA VAL A 16 0.15 -9.59 1.44
C VAL A 16 0.84 -8.30 1.88
N VAL A 17 1.21 -8.18 3.16
CA VAL A 17 1.93 -7.01 3.69
C VAL A 17 3.28 -6.83 2.98
N GLU A 18 4.05 -7.90 2.80
CA GLU A 18 5.34 -7.83 2.09
C GLU A 18 5.17 -7.39 0.64
N LYS A 19 4.17 -7.94 -0.08
CA LYS A 19 3.86 -7.51 -1.45
C LYS A 19 3.47 -6.03 -1.50
N LEU A 20 2.57 -5.59 -0.61
CA LEU A 20 2.15 -4.19 -0.53
C LEU A 20 3.32 -3.24 -0.21
N LYS A 21 4.28 -3.66 0.62
CA LYS A 21 5.49 -2.86 0.90
C LYS A 21 6.39 -2.71 -0.33
N VAL A 22 6.53 -3.77 -1.13
CA VAL A 22 7.27 -3.72 -2.39
C VAL A 22 6.58 -2.78 -3.37
N ASP A 23 5.28 -2.96 -3.59
CA ASP A 23 4.48 -2.13 -4.50
C ASP A 23 4.52 -0.65 -4.08
N LEU A 24 4.41 -0.37 -2.77
CA LEU A 24 4.48 0.99 -2.24
C LEU A 24 5.86 1.63 -2.50
N LYS A 25 6.94 0.87 -2.33
CA LYS A 25 8.29 1.36 -2.61
C LYS A 25 8.49 1.66 -4.10
N GLU A 26 7.96 0.82 -4.98
CA GLU A 26 8.00 1.05 -6.43
C GLU A 26 7.22 2.33 -6.78
N LEU A 27 6.00 2.48 -6.25
CA LEU A 27 5.18 3.67 -6.43
C LEU A 27 5.88 4.95 -5.95
N GLU A 28 6.54 4.92 -4.79
CA GLU A 28 7.30 6.05 -4.27
C GLU A 28 8.51 6.39 -5.14
N GLN A 29 9.19 5.38 -5.70
CA GLN A 29 10.29 5.59 -6.65
C GLN A 29 9.79 6.23 -7.94
N GLU A 30 8.70 5.74 -8.52
CA GLU A 30 8.09 6.30 -9.72
C GLU A 30 7.63 7.74 -9.51
N LEU A 31 6.99 8.02 -8.36
CA LEU A 31 6.58 9.38 -7.99
C LEU A 31 7.76 10.33 -7.86
N ASN A 32 8.87 9.88 -7.28
CA ASN A 32 10.07 10.71 -7.14
C ASN A 32 10.77 10.94 -8.47
N GLN A 33 10.84 9.93 -9.35
CA GLN A 33 11.49 10.03 -10.65
C GLN A 33 10.69 10.87 -11.65
N ASN A 34 9.35 10.81 -11.58
CA ASN A 34 8.45 11.43 -12.55
C ASN A 34 7.69 12.64 -11.97
N LYS A 35 8.18 13.21 -10.86
CA LYS A 35 7.51 14.29 -10.12
C LYS A 35 7.12 15.49 -10.99
N ASP A 36 7.96 15.82 -11.97
CA ASP A 36 7.75 16.93 -12.90
C ASP A 36 7.11 16.51 -14.24
N SER A 37 6.88 15.20 -14.43
CA SER A 37 6.31 14.62 -15.66
C SER A 37 4.83 14.31 -15.55
N PHE A 38 4.33 14.05 -14.34
CA PHE A 38 2.90 13.82 -14.10
C PHE A 38 2.13 15.12 -13.91
N SER A 39 0.88 15.15 -14.36
CA SER A 39 -0.02 16.26 -14.04
C SER A 39 -0.40 16.23 -12.55
N ASN A 40 -0.72 17.39 -11.98
CA ASN A 40 -1.13 17.50 -10.58
C ASN A 40 -2.26 16.53 -10.21
N PHE A 41 -3.24 16.34 -11.11
CA PHE A 41 -4.33 15.40 -10.91
C PHE A 41 -3.85 13.95 -10.79
N ILE A 42 -2.90 13.53 -11.62
CA ILE A 42 -2.31 12.19 -11.54
C ILE A 42 -1.50 12.05 -10.24
N CYS A 43 -0.70 13.06 -9.87
CA CYS A 43 0.01 13.06 -8.60
C CYS A 43 -0.93 12.92 -7.40
N GLU A 44 -2.06 13.64 -7.37
CA GLU A 44 -3.07 13.55 -6.31
C GLU A 44 -3.65 12.14 -6.18
N ILE A 45 -3.97 11.48 -7.30
CA ILE A 45 -4.47 10.10 -7.30
C ILE A 45 -3.41 9.14 -6.77
N LEU A 46 -2.16 9.28 -7.22
CA LEU A 46 -1.06 8.42 -6.81
C LEU A 46 -0.73 8.61 -5.32
N TYR A 47 -0.71 9.85 -4.82
CA TYR A 47 -0.55 10.12 -3.39
C TYR A 47 -1.71 9.57 -2.57
N SER A 48 -2.95 9.72 -3.01
CA SER A 48 -4.11 9.10 -2.34
C SER A 48 -4.01 7.58 -2.31
N THR A 49 -3.47 6.98 -3.37
CA THR A 49 -3.27 5.52 -3.45
C THR A 49 -2.18 5.06 -2.49
N ARG A 50 -1.03 5.77 -2.45
CA ARG A 50 0.04 5.53 -1.49
C ARG A 50 -0.48 5.59 -0.05
N ASP A 51 -1.23 6.63 0.30
CA ASP A 51 -1.73 6.83 1.66
C ASP A 51 -2.70 5.70 2.07
N LYS A 52 -3.54 5.23 1.14
CA LYS A 52 -4.42 4.07 1.37
C LYS A 52 -3.64 2.79 1.61
N TRP A 53 -2.58 2.55 0.83
CA TRP A 53 -1.73 1.38 1.00
C TRP A 53 -0.97 1.40 2.33
N HIS A 54 -0.51 2.57 2.78
CA HIS A 54 0.07 2.71 4.11
C HIS A 54 -0.91 2.31 5.22
N LEU A 55 -2.16 2.81 5.15
CA LEU A 55 -3.19 2.45 6.13
C LEU A 55 -3.52 0.95 6.08
N GLU A 56 -3.61 0.37 4.89
CA GLU A 56 -3.89 -1.06 4.71
C GLU A 56 -2.78 -1.94 5.29
N ILE A 57 -1.51 -1.55 5.10
CA ILE A 57 -0.35 -2.22 5.72
C ILE A 57 -0.42 -2.09 7.26
N GLU A 58 -0.67 -0.90 7.79
CA GLU A 58 -0.73 -0.67 9.24
C GLU A 58 -1.85 -1.49 9.90
N GLU A 59 -3.05 -1.51 9.31
CA GLU A 59 -4.17 -2.32 9.78
C GLU A 59 -3.82 -3.82 9.77
N LEU A 60 -3.25 -4.34 8.67
CA LEU A 60 -2.83 -5.74 8.56
C LEU A 60 -1.73 -6.11 9.57
N GLU A 61 -0.74 -5.23 9.77
CA GLU A 61 0.31 -5.46 10.76
C GLU A 61 -0.24 -5.48 12.19
N ASN A 62 -1.25 -4.66 12.49
CA ASN A 62 -1.91 -4.67 13.79
C ASN A 62 -2.70 -5.97 14.00
N GLU A 63 -3.39 -6.47 12.97
CA GLU A 63 -4.09 -7.76 13.04
C GLU A 63 -3.14 -8.95 13.21
N ILE A 64 -1.95 -8.91 12.58
CA ILE A 64 -0.94 -9.97 12.73
C ILE A 64 -0.34 -10.00 14.14
N LYS A 65 -0.26 -8.84 14.82
CA LYS A 65 0.28 -8.72 16.18
C LYS A 65 -0.74 -9.04 17.27
N SER A 66 -2.03 -8.96 16.96
CA SER A 66 -3.13 -9.24 17.90
C SER A 66 -3.35 -10.74 18.13
#